data_AF-A0A2N1TVM7-F1
#
_entry.id   AF-A0A2N1TVM7-F1
#
_cell.length_a   1.000
_cell.length_b   1.000
_cell.length_c   1.000
_cell.angle_alpha   90.00
_cell.angle_beta   90.00
_cell.angle_gamma   90.00
#
_symmetry.space_group_name_H-M   'P 1'
#
loop_
_entity.id
_entity.type
_entity.pdbx_description
1 polymer ?
#
loop_
_entity_poly.entity_id
_entity_poly.type
_entity_poly.pdbx_seq_one_letter_code
_entity_poly.pdbx_strand_id
1 'polypeptide(L)'
;MSIKRRGTAVVIALIFAILLLQMGVIYTSILRTSKTQTSRIDERSRVEFLANGLIELALLKFRFLPSDFYASYDAALSPTIPAVNRSNEYLRSFIEDPVFTIKEQVEDSLLGNVEYNAQISEMILHTVATGTRWGVQALEIRATVAFTGPDAENVTRTVTKVYRVDRSSTAPVN
;
A
#
# COMPACT_ATOMS: atom_id res chain seq x y z
N MET A 1 -53.02 -28.94 49.00
CA MET A 1 -51.54 -28.80 48.88
C MET A 1 -51.23 -27.98 47.63
N SER A 2 -51.30 -26.64 47.71
CA SER A 2 -51.31 -25.75 46.53
C SER A 2 -50.55 -24.43 46.77
N ILE A 3 -49.34 -24.52 47.34
CA ILE A 3 -48.52 -23.34 47.57
C ILE A 3 -47.08 -23.77 47.32
N LYS A 4 -46.56 -23.45 46.13
CA LYS A 4 -45.11 -23.40 45.76
C LYS A 4 -44.86 -23.16 44.26
N ARG A 5 -45.88 -23.26 43.38
CA ARG A 5 -45.71 -23.09 41.92
C ARG A 5 -45.45 -21.65 41.44
N ARG A 6 -45.93 -20.64 42.18
CA ARG A 6 -45.72 -19.23 41.81
C ARG A 6 -44.29 -18.74 42.08
N GLY A 7 -43.66 -19.21 43.16
CA GLY A 7 -42.27 -18.89 43.47
C GLY A 7 -41.28 -19.50 42.47
N THR A 8 -41.53 -20.73 42.02
CA THR A 8 -40.70 -21.40 41.01
C THR A 8 -40.77 -20.71 39.65
N ALA A 9 -41.93 -20.16 39.25
CA ALA A 9 -42.06 -19.46 37.98
C ALA A 9 -41.22 -18.16 37.93
N VAL A 10 -41.18 -17.41 39.04
CA VAL A 10 -40.37 -16.18 39.16
C VAL A 10 -38.88 -16.50 39.08
N VAL A 11 -38.44 -17.57 39.75
CA VAL A 11 -37.04 -18.02 39.71
C VAL A 11 -36.63 -18.44 38.30
N ILE A 12 -37.50 -19.16 37.57
CA ILE A 12 -37.23 -19.57 36.18
C ILE A 12 -37.12 -18.35 35.26
N ALA A 13 -38.02 -17.37 35.41
CA ALA A 13 -37.96 -16.13 34.62
C ALA A 13 -36.68 -15.33 34.89
N LEU A 14 -36.23 -15.27 36.14
CA LEU A 14 -34.99 -14.60 36.52
C LEU A 14 -33.77 -15.27 35.90
N ILE A 15 -33.71 -16.61 35.95
CA ILE A 15 -32.62 -17.39 35.34
C ILE A 15 -32.60 -17.15 33.82
N PHE A 16 -33.75 -17.16 33.16
CA PHE A 16 -33.85 -16.87 31.72
C PHE A 16 -33.40 -15.46 31.37
N ALA A 17 -33.75 -14.47 32.19
CA ALA A 17 -33.32 -13.08 32.01
C ALA A 17 -31.80 -12.93 32.15
N ILE A 18 -31.19 -13.61 33.12
CA ILE A 18 -29.73 -13.61 33.31
C ILE A 18 -29.03 -14.32 32.13
N LEU A 19 -29.60 -15.42 31.63
CA LEU A 19 -29.06 -16.15 30.49
C LEU A 19 -29.11 -15.31 29.19
N LEU A 20 -30.22 -14.61 28.96
CA LEU A 20 -30.36 -13.66 27.87
C LEU A 20 -29.38 -12.49 27.99
N LEU A 21 -29.17 -11.97 29.20
CA LEU A 21 -28.19 -10.92 29.46
C LEU A 21 -26.76 -11.39 29.15
N GLN A 22 -26.37 -12.59 29.62
CA GLN A 22 -25.06 -13.15 29.32
C GLN A 22 -24.85 -13.33 27.81
N MET A 23 -25.85 -13.84 27.09
CA MET A 23 -25.79 -13.95 25.62
C MET A 23 -25.66 -12.58 24.95
N GLY A 24 -26.38 -11.55 25.43
CA GLY A 24 -26.25 -10.19 24.93
C GLY A 24 -24.86 -9.58 25.14
N VAL A 25 -24.26 -9.80 26.31
CA VAL A 25 -22.89 -9.34 26.61
C VAL A 25 -21.85 -10.05 25.74
N ILE A 26 -22.00 -11.36 25.55
CA ILE A 26 -21.09 -12.13 24.68
C ILE A 26 -21.23 -11.67 23.23
N TYR A 27 -22.46 -11.51 22.73
CA TYR A 27 -22.71 -11.09 21.35
C TYR A 27 -22.16 -9.69 21.05
N THR A 28 -22.36 -8.74 21.98
CA THR A 28 -21.79 -7.38 21.85
C THR A 28 -20.26 -7.37 21.91
N SER A 29 -19.66 -8.21 22.75
CA SER A 29 -18.20 -8.38 22.81
C SER A 29 -17.63 -8.96 21.50
N ILE A 30 -18.28 -9.97 20.93
CA ILE A 30 -17.87 -10.58 19.65
C ILE A 30 -17.98 -9.57 18.51
N LEU A 31 -19.08 -8.81 18.41
CA LEU A 31 -19.24 -7.76 17.39
C LEU A 31 -18.16 -6.67 17.49
N ARG A 32 -17.80 -6.28 18.71
CA ARG A 32 -16.75 -5.29 18.93
C ARG A 32 -15.39 -5.79 18.44
N THR A 33 -15.12 -7.08 18.61
CA THR A 33 -13.86 -7.73 18.23
C THR A 33 -13.78 -8.01 16.73
N SER A 34 -14.90 -8.33 16.07
CA SER A 34 -14.91 -8.52 14.61
C SER A 34 -14.74 -7.22 13.83
N LYS A 35 -15.20 -6.09 14.39
CA LYS A 35 -15.07 -4.76 13.76
C LYS A 35 -13.61 -4.32 13.53
N THR A 36 -12.69 -4.69 14.43
CA THR A 36 -11.27 -4.35 14.28
C THR A 36 -10.58 -5.12 13.16
N GLN A 37 -11.01 -6.35 12.86
CA GLN A 37 -10.49 -7.12 11.72
C GLN A 37 -10.91 -6.50 10.39
N THR A 38 -12.14 -5.99 10.29
CA THR A 38 -12.63 -5.33 9.06
C THR A 38 -11.89 -4.03 8.78
N SER A 39 -11.65 -3.19 9.80
CA SER A 39 -10.89 -1.94 9.64
C SER A 39 -9.44 -2.19 9.18
N ARG A 40 -8.76 -3.22 9.70
CA ARG A 40 -7.41 -3.60 9.23
C ARG A 40 -7.37 -4.04 7.76
N ILE A 41 -8.44 -4.64 7.25
CA ILE A 41 -8.53 -5.05 5.84
C ILE A 41 -8.77 -3.83 4.95
N ASP A 42 -9.65 -2.93 5.36
CA ASP A 42 -9.94 -1.69 4.63
C ASP A 42 -8.72 -0.74 4.59
N GLU A 43 -7.98 -0.66 5.69
CA GLU A 43 -6.72 0.08 5.74
C GLU A 43 -5.70 -0.48 4.77
N ARG A 44 -5.56 -1.81 4.73
CA ARG A 44 -4.63 -2.47 3.80
C ARG A 44 -5.00 -2.22 2.35
N SER A 45 -6.27 -2.35 1.99
CA SER A 45 -6.73 -2.12 0.62
C SER A 45 -6.48 -0.66 0.21
N ARG A 46 -6.77 0.31 1.09
CA ARG A 46 -6.51 1.72 0.86
C ARG A 46 -5.03 2.01 0.60
N VAL A 47 -4.14 1.48 1.43
CA VAL A 47 -2.69 1.61 1.26
C VAL A 47 -2.25 1.04 -0.09
N GLU A 48 -2.76 -0.14 -0.46
CA GLU A 48 -2.45 -0.76 -1.76
C GLU A 48 -2.97 0.08 -2.93
N PHE A 49 -4.18 0.64 -2.85
CA PHE A 49 -4.74 1.51 -3.91
C PHE A 49 -3.94 2.80 -4.08
N LEU A 50 -3.59 3.46 -2.97
CA LEU A 50 -2.85 4.72 -2.99
C LEU A 50 -1.45 4.50 -3.57
N ALA A 51 -0.76 3.46 -3.13
CA ALA A 51 0.54 3.08 -3.70
C ALA A 51 0.44 2.70 -5.19
N ASN A 52 -0.60 1.97 -5.59
CA ASN A 52 -0.83 1.60 -6.99
C ASN A 52 -1.08 2.83 -7.88
N GLY A 53 -1.88 3.79 -7.43
CA GLY A 53 -2.12 5.03 -8.16
C GLY A 53 -0.85 5.85 -8.37
N LEU A 54 0.00 5.95 -7.33
CA LEU A 54 1.32 6.59 -7.45
C LEU A 54 2.22 5.86 -8.44
N ILE A 55 2.25 4.53 -8.40
CA ILE A 55 3.06 3.73 -9.33
C ILE A 55 2.60 3.94 -10.78
N GLU A 56 1.29 4.02 -11.03
CA GLU A 56 0.74 4.28 -12.36
C GLU A 56 1.07 5.69 -12.86
N LEU A 57 1.03 6.68 -11.98
CA LEU A 57 1.48 8.04 -12.28
C LEU A 57 2.98 8.07 -12.62
N ALA A 58 3.80 7.34 -11.85
CA ALA A 58 5.23 7.22 -12.10
C ALA A 58 5.53 6.53 -13.44
N LEU A 59 4.78 5.48 -13.76
CA LEU A 59 4.83 4.83 -15.06
C LEU A 59 4.45 5.79 -16.20
N LEU A 60 3.45 6.65 -15.98
CA LEU A 60 3.04 7.64 -16.97
C LEU A 60 4.15 8.66 -17.24
N LYS A 61 4.80 9.18 -16.19
CA LYS A 61 5.96 10.08 -16.33
C LYS A 61 7.11 9.41 -17.07
N PHE A 62 7.41 8.15 -16.73
CA PHE A 62 8.42 7.36 -17.45
C PHE A 62 8.06 7.19 -18.94
N ARG A 63 6.79 6.95 -19.26
CA ARG A 63 6.33 6.81 -20.66
C ARG A 63 6.38 8.13 -21.42
N PHE A 64 6.16 9.25 -20.75
CA PHE A 64 6.20 10.58 -21.37
C PHE A 64 7.63 11.07 -21.61
N LEU A 65 8.54 10.81 -20.67
CA LEU A 65 9.94 11.26 -20.72
C LEU A 65 10.91 10.07 -20.54
N PRO A 66 10.92 9.09 -21.44
CA PRO A 66 11.78 7.93 -21.32
C PRO A 66 13.26 8.31 -21.45
N SER A 67 13.61 9.27 -22.32
CA SER A 67 14.98 9.74 -22.53
C SER A 67 15.61 10.28 -21.26
N ASP A 68 14.86 11.08 -20.51
CA ASP A 68 15.35 11.78 -19.33
C ASP A 68 15.55 10.80 -18.17
N PHE A 69 14.65 9.83 -18.05
CA PHE A 69 14.84 8.71 -17.14
C PHE A 69 16.09 7.89 -17.49
N TYR A 70 16.26 7.49 -18.75
CA TYR A 70 17.44 6.69 -19.12
C TYR A 70 18.75 7.48 -18.97
N ALA A 71 18.76 8.77 -19.30
CA ALA A 71 19.94 9.62 -19.13
C ALA A 71 20.31 9.81 -17.66
N SER A 72 19.32 10.06 -16.79
CA SER A 72 19.53 10.16 -15.35
C SER A 72 19.95 8.83 -14.71
N TYR A 73 19.39 7.72 -15.17
CA TYR A 73 19.75 6.38 -14.74
C TYR A 73 21.18 5.99 -15.15
N ASP A 74 21.58 6.29 -16.39
CA ASP A 74 22.94 6.05 -16.88
C ASP A 74 23.95 6.94 -16.12
N ALA A 75 23.65 8.21 -15.90
CA ALA A 75 24.48 9.11 -15.09
C ALA A 75 24.70 8.60 -13.65
N ALA A 76 23.71 7.90 -13.07
CA ALA A 76 23.77 7.38 -11.72
C ALA A 76 24.45 6.00 -11.61
N LEU A 77 24.19 5.10 -12.57
CA LEU A 77 24.47 3.66 -12.42
C LEU A 77 25.31 3.05 -13.55
N SER A 78 25.67 3.81 -14.58
CA SER A 78 26.40 3.24 -15.72
C SER A 78 27.79 2.72 -15.34
N PRO A 79 28.15 1.49 -15.76
CA PRO A 79 29.48 0.95 -15.53
C PRO A 79 30.56 1.66 -16.36
N THR A 80 30.18 2.36 -17.44
CA THR A 80 31.12 3.11 -18.30
C THR A 80 31.60 4.40 -17.65
N ILE A 81 30.84 4.94 -16.70
CA ILE A 81 31.20 6.15 -15.95
C ILE A 81 31.96 5.75 -14.68
N PRO A 82 33.16 6.30 -14.44
CA PRO A 82 33.90 6.09 -13.20
C PRO A 82 33.05 6.47 -11.98
N ALA A 83 33.09 5.69 -10.90
CA ALA A 83 32.25 5.89 -9.72
C ALA A 83 32.34 7.29 -9.11
N VAL A 84 33.49 7.95 -9.23
CA VAL A 84 33.75 9.32 -8.74
C VAL A 84 32.91 10.38 -9.49
N ASN A 85 32.56 10.10 -10.75
CA ASN A 85 31.82 11.03 -11.62
C ASN A 85 30.33 10.68 -11.74
N ARG A 86 29.86 9.62 -11.07
CA ARG A 86 28.44 9.25 -11.06
C ARG A 86 27.67 10.25 -10.21
N SER A 87 26.55 10.74 -10.73
CA SER A 87 25.65 11.61 -9.98
C SER A 87 24.28 10.96 -9.87
N ASN A 88 23.83 10.76 -8.63
CA ASN A 88 22.48 10.29 -8.32
C ASN A 88 21.47 11.45 -8.22
N GLU A 89 21.92 12.70 -8.36
CA GLU A 89 21.07 13.88 -8.17
C GLU A 89 19.95 13.95 -9.21
N TYR A 90 20.26 13.67 -10.47
CA TYR A 90 19.27 13.69 -11.55
C TYR A 90 18.22 12.58 -11.38
N LEU A 91 18.65 11.37 -11.03
CA LEU A 91 17.72 10.25 -10.80
C LEU A 91 16.83 10.52 -9.58
N ARG A 92 17.40 11.05 -8.49
CA ARG A 92 16.63 11.47 -7.32
C ARG A 92 15.64 12.58 -7.66
N SER A 93 16.04 13.60 -8.42
CA SER A 93 15.12 14.67 -8.83
C SER A 93 13.95 14.16 -9.67
N PHE A 94 14.16 13.09 -10.44
CA PHE A 94 13.10 12.46 -11.23
C PHE A 94 12.10 11.70 -10.33
N ILE A 95 12.59 11.05 -9.28
CA ILE A 95 11.84 10.20 -8.34
C ILE A 95 11.16 11.00 -7.22
N GLU A 96 11.85 11.99 -6.63
CA GLU A 96 11.39 12.85 -5.52
C GLU A 96 10.53 14.03 -6.01
N ASP A 97 9.91 13.89 -7.19
CA ASP A 97 9.00 14.90 -7.72
C ASP A 97 7.82 15.09 -6.75
N PRO A 98 7.46 16.34 -6.37
CA PRO A 98 6.30 16.60 -5.51
C PRO A 98 5.00 15.99 -6.06
N VAL A 99 4.90 15.78 -7.38
CA VAL A 99 3.75 15.09 -8.01
C VAL A 99 3.61 13.64 -7.53
N PHE A 100 4.69 13.01 -7.07
CA PHE A 100 4.70 11.66 -6.50
C PHE A 100 4.55 11.62 -4.98
N THR A 101 4.31 12.76 -4.34
CA THR A 101 4.07 12.82 -2.90
C THR A 101 2.60 13.10 -2.63
N ILE A 102 1.90 12.17 -1.99
CA ILE A 102 0.50 12.33 -1.60
C ILE A 102 0.42 12.30 -0.08
N LYS A 103 -0.23 13.32 0.49
CA LYS A 103 -0.63 13.37 1.89
C LYS A 103 -2.14 13.36 1.95
N GLU A 104 -2.71 12.25 2.38
CA GLU A 104 -4.16 12.09 2.51
C GLU A 104 -4.52 11.95 3.98
N GLN A 105 -5.37 12.84 4.49
CA GLN A 105 -5.96 12.70 5.80
C GLN A 105 -7.31 12.02 5.66
N VAL A 106 -7.46 10.89 6.35
CA VAL A 106 -8.68 10.11 6.34
C VAL A 106 -9.22 10.05 7.76
N GLU A 107 -10.49 10.43 7.89
CA GLU A 107 -11.23 10.25 9.13
C GLU A 107 -11.74 8.81 9.16
N ASP A 108 -11.05 7.93 9.89
CA ASP A 108 -11.53 6.58 10.15
C ASP A 108 -12.34 6.61 11.46
N SER A 109 -13.56 6.06 11.40
CA SER A 109 -14.48 5.97 12.54
C SER A 109 -13.91 5.18 13.74
N LEU A 110 -12.78 4.47 13.58
CA LEU A 110 -12.12 3.68 14.63
C LEU A 110 -10.73 4.22 15.05
N LEU A 111 -10.01 4.90 14.15
CA LEU A 111 -8.63 5.34 14.37
C LEU A 111 -8.51 6.86 14.60
N GLY A 112 -9.60 7.60 14.38
CA GLY A 112 -9.57 9.05 14.33
C GLY A 112 -8.96 9.54 13.02
N ASN A 113 -8.32 10.71 13.05
CA ASN A 113 -7.66 11.28 11.88
C ASN A 113 -6.31 10.58 11.64
N VAL A 114 -6.25 9.74 10.61
CA VAL A 114 -5.00 9.10 10.16
C VAL A 114 -4.46 9.85 8.95
N GLU A 115 -3.20 10.26 9.01
CA GLU A 115 -2.49 10.85 7.87
C GLU A 115 -1.65 9.78 7.17
N TYR A 116 -2.01 9.49 5.92
CA TYR A 116 -1.24 8.64 5.03
C TYR A 116 -0.28 9.52 4.23
N ASN A 117 1.02 9.27 4.38
CA ASN A 117 2.06 9.88 3.57
C ASN A 117 2.63 8.84 2.61
N ALA A 118 2.43 9.06 1.32
CA ALA A 118 2.86 8.15 0.29
C ALA A 118 3.80 8.82 -0.70
N GLN A 119 4.84 8.09 -1.07
CA GLN A 119 5.88 8.57 -1.98
C GLN A 119 6.44 7.41 -2.81
N ILE A 120 6.92 7.72 -4.02
CA ILE A 120 7.77 6.79 -4.76
C ILE A 120 9.13 6.75 -4.07
N SER A 121 9.56 5.57 -3.65
CA SER A 121 10.86 5.39 -3.01
C SER A 121 11.95 5.10 -4.03
N GLU A 122 11.69 4.23 -5.00
CA GLU A 122 12.71 3.78 -5.94
C GLU A 122 12.12 3.45 -7.32
N MET A 123 12.95 3.67 -8.35
CA MET A 123 12.71 3.20 -9.72
C MET A 123 14.00 2.55 -10.23
N ILE A 124 13.94 1.26 -10.56
CA ILE A 124 15.11 0.43 -10.90
C ILE A 124 14.90 -0.21 -12.27
N LEU A 125 15.91 -0.16 -13.13
CA LEU A 125 15.90 -0.83 -14.43
C LEU A 125 16.73 -2.10 -14.37
N HIS A 126 16.08 -3.25 -14.50
CA HIS A 126 16.73 -4.55 -14.64
C HIS A 126 16.92 -4.85 -16.13
N THR A 127 18.17 -4.96 -16.57
CA THR A 127 18.49 -5.38 -17.93
C THR A 127 18.81 -6.87 -17.94
N VAL A 128 17.98 -7.69 -18.61
CA VAL A 128 18.31 -9.10 -18.82
C VAL A 128 19.24 -9.16 -20.03
N ALA A 129 20.51 -9.50 -19.77
CA ALA A 129 21.56 -9.68 -20.77
C ALA A 129 21.18 -10.80 -21.75
N THR A 130 20.35 -10.47 -22.73
CA THR A 130 20.13 -11.27 -23.92
C THR A 130 21.01 -10.66 -24.99
N GLY A 131 21.81 -11.47 -25.69
CA GLY A 131 22.81 -11.04 -26.68
C GLY A 131 22.25 -10.35 -27.93
N THR A 132 21.06 -9.77 -27.85
CA THR A 132 20.44 -8.94 -28.87
C THR A 132 20.58 -7.47 -28.47
N ARG A 133 20.81 -6.62 -29.47
CA ARG A 133 20.79 -5.14 -29.39
C ARG A 133 19.47 -4.54 -28.85
N TRP A 134 18.48 -5.37 -28.56
CA TRP A 134 17.12 -5.02 -28.12
C TRP A 134 16.73 -5.82 -26.87
N GLY A 135 17.68 -6.04 -25.96
CA GLY A 135 17.47 -6.81 -24.73
C GLY A 135 16.23 -6.37 -23.96
N VAL A 136 15.55 -7.35 -23.36
CA VAL A 136 14.36 -7.13 -22.53
C VAL A 136 14.78 -6.37 -21.28
N GLN A 137 14.11 -5.25 -21.02
CA GLN A 137 14.30 -4.47 -19.80
C GLN A 137 13.07 -4.62 -18.92
N ALA A 138 13.26 -4.64 -17.60
CA ALA A 138 12.17 -4.59 -16.64
C ALA A 138 12.33 -3.37 -15.73
N LEU A 139 11.33 -2.51 -15.69
CA LEU A 139 11.26 -1.35 -14.80
C LEU A 139 10.53 -1.76 -13.52
N GLU A 140 11.23 -1.75 -12.41
CA GLU A 140 10.68 -1.92 -11.07
C GLU A 140 10.40 -0.53 -10.48
N ILE A 141 9.18 -0.31 -9.99
CA ILE A 141 8.77 0.92 -9.30
C ILE A 141 8.30 0.52 -7.91
N ARG A 142 8.86 1.19 -6.89
CA ARG A 142 8.51 1.00 -5.48
C ARG A 142 7.84 2.26 -4.94
N ALA A 143 6.68 2.09 -4.33
CA ALA A 143 5.99 3.13 -3.58
C ALA A 143 5.97 2.75 -2.11
N THR A 144 6.23 3.71 -1.24
CA THR A 144 6.24 3.54 0.20
C THR A 144 5.17 4.45 0.80
N VAL A 145 4.29 3.85 1.61
CA VAL A 145 3.23 4.53 2.35
C VAL A 145 3.53 4.40 3.83
N ALA A 146 3.63 5.53 4.52
CA ALA A 146 3.81 5.63 5.95
C ALA A 146 2.56 6.22 6.60
N PHE A 147 2.11 5.62 7.70
CA PHE A 147 0.97 6.10 8.49
C PHE A 147 1.16 5.71 9.95
N THR A 148 0.47 6.41 10.86
CA THR A 148 0.44 6.06 12.27
C THR A 148 -0.77 5.18 12.56
N GLY A 149 -0.51 3.96 13.02
CA GLY A 149 -1.55 2.98 13.31
C GLY A 149 -2.29 3.22 14.64
N PRO A 150 -3.33 2.42 14.93
CA PRO A 150 -4.16 2.52 16.15
C PRO A 150 -3.36 2.54 17.46
N ASP A 151 -2.26 1.79 17.50
CA ASP A 151 -1.43 1.61 18.69
C ASP A 151 -0.32 2.69 18.80
N ALA A 152 -0.46 3.80 18.04
CA ALA A 152 0.54 4.86 17.89
C ALA A 152 1.89 4.40 17.31
N GLU A 153 1.93 3.22 16.68
CA GLU A 153 3.09 2.73 15.97
C GLU A 153 3.14 3.29 14.54
N ASN A 154 4.32 3.73 14.10
CA ASN A 154 4.52 4.13 12.71
C ASN A 154 4.63 2.88 11.83
N VAL A 155 3.63 2.68 10.98
CA VAL A 155 3.57 1.57 10.03
C VAL A 155 4.06 2.08 8.69
N THR A 156 5.04 1.38 8.12
CA THR A 156 5.52 1.63 6.76
C THR A 156 5.22 0.42 5.90
N ARG A 157 4.57 0.63 4.76
CA ARG A 157 4.24 -0.40 3.77
C ARG A 157 4.87 -0.04 2.44
N THR A 158 5.52 -1.01 1.81
CA THR A 158 6.10 -0.83 0.48
C THR A 158 5.36 -1.72 -0.51
N VAL A 159 4.92 -1.13 -1.61
CA VAL A 159 4.32 -1.83 -2.75
C VAL A 159 5.27 -1.73 -3.92
N THR A 160 5.54 -2.86 -4.56
CA THR A 160 6.45 -2.97 -5.70
C THR A 160 5.69 -3.50 -6.90
N LYS A 161 5.83 -2.84 -8.05
CA LYS A 161 5.39 -3.39 -9.35
C LYS A 161 6.56 -3.44 -10.31
N VAL A 162 6.58 -4.50 -11.13
CA VAL A 162 7.60 -4.71 -12.17
C VAL A 162 6.90 -4.70 -13.53
N TYR A 163 7.37 -3.83 -14.42
CA TYR A 163 6.87 -3.66 -15.77
C TYR A 163 7.91 -4.13 -16.76
N ARG A 164 7.53 -5.04 -17.66
CA ARG A 164 8.37 -5.44 -18.79
C ARG A 164 8.30 -4.38 -19.89
N VAL A 165 9.46 -3.97 -20.38
CA VAL A 165 9.62 -3.00 -21.46
C VAL A 165 10.20 -3.75 -22.68
N ASP A 166 9.33 -4.03 -23.65
CA ASP A 166 9.73 -4.60 -24.94
C ASP A 166 9.88 -3.47 -25.97
N ARG A 167 11.08 -3.31 -26.53
CA ARG A 167 11.34 -2.37 -27.63
C ARG A 167 11.03 -3.08 -28.95
N SER A 168 9.81 -2.95 -29.46
CA SER A 168 9.50 -3.37 -30.83
C SER A 168 9.76 -2.21 -31.80
N SER A 169 10.74 -2.38 -32.69
CA SER A 169 10.95 -1.45 -33.80
C SER A 169 9.85 -1.65 -34.84
N THR A 170 8.98 -0.66 -35.02
CA THR A 170 7.97 -0.61 -36.10
C THR A 170 8.49 0.08 -37.37
N ALA A 171 9.77 0.49 -37.39
CA ALA A 171 10.37 1.04 -38.61
C ALA A 171 10.39 -0.05 -39.71
N PRO A 172 9.84 0.21 -40.91
CA PRO A 172 9.98 -0.72 -42.02
C PRO A 172 11.47 -0.88 -42.33
N VAL A 173 11.91 -2.13 -42.39
CA VAL A 173 13.23 -2.49 -42.89
C VAL A 173 13.21 -2.18 -44.38
N ASN A 174 13.80 -1.04 -44.77
CA ASN A 174 14.11 -0.71 -46.16
C ASN A 174 15.46 -1.31 -46.54
#